data_AF-A0A433D0L9-F1
#
_entry.id   AF-A0A433D0L9-F1
#
_cell.length_a   1.000
_cell.length_b   1.000
_cell.length_c   1.000
_cell.angle_alpha   90.00
_cell.angle_beta   90.00
_cell.angle_gamma   90.00
#
_symmetry.space_group_name_H-M   'P 1'
#
loop_
_entity.id
_entity.type
_entity.pdbx_description
1 polymer ?
#
loop_
_entity_poly.entity_id
_entity_poly.type
_entity_poly.pdbx_seq_one_letter_code
_entity_poly.pdbx_strand_id
1 'polypeptide(L)'
;MTTLRRSPSPRYLAMSIALLCLFLMPQPTLAIQNGIKVNYASKYPFYVALQYPHLCGGSLISVNPFWVVTAAHCVLNATLSSIPDPNPYYVCMGSHDTSQQQCATIRAFHVHPKYYNATTGVTNVTHDIALIEVEAVARGKKSQILPGSNIWPIPIYWEKGIDEITIGVTMGMGYASLNSTSAEKYLHELKVTVTAINSTNPSMIETSSPPGTGVCHGDSGGPLILNDDSSQPFLLGVTSIILDAYDPDPTKATCTVQENVTADAHNIFCSTGYFVRWLSRVTGISADQLVTPQSLPTITNPVYQPTTVIVTDVETISWYSIGPSGTELLVSTTTRTMGVVVEMTTGPFSGAAARVWDRESGWGRWGWWVGLMAVVGMVW
;
A
#
# COMPACT_ATOMS: atom_id res chain seq x y z
N MET A 1 0.07 31.16 -73.41
CA MET A 1 -0.59 30.45 -72.29
C MET A 1 0.39 30.37 -71.13
N THR A 2 0.32 31.32 -70.20
CA THR A 2 1.13 31.38 -68.98
C THR A 2 0.25 31.00 -67.80
N THR A 3 0.44 29.80 -67.25
CA THR A 3 -0.30 29.31 -66.09
C THR A 3 0.34 29.78 -64.79
N LEU A 4 -0.37 30.65 -64.07
CA LEU A 4 -0.05 31.09 -62.70
C LEU A 4 -0.25 29.94 -61.70
N ARG A 5 0.82 29.52 -61.00
CA ARG A 5 0.71 28.69 -59.80
C ARG A 5 0.24 29.55 -58.62
N ARG A 6 -0.93 29.24 -58.06
CA ARG A 6 -1.40 29.82 -56.79
C ARG A 6 -0.69 29.15 -55.61
N SER A 7 -0.06 29.97 -54.78
CA SER A 7 0.39 29.61 -53.43
C SER A 7 -0.80 29.20 -52.56
N PRO A 8 -0.73 28.14 -51.74
CA PRO A 8 -1.76 27.86 -50.74
C PRO A 8 -1.75 28.94 -49.66
N SER A 9 -2.92 29.22 -49.10
CA SER A 9 -3.15 30.28 -48.12
C SER A 9 -2.63 29.88 -46.73
N PRO A 10 -2.16 30.85 -45.92
CA PRO A 10 -1.47 30.60 -44.64
C PRO A 10 -2.36 30.02 -43.52
N ARG A 11 -3.65 29.81 -43.77
CA ARG A 11 -4.61 29.33 -42.76
C ARG A 11 -4.60 27.82 -42.55
N TYR A 12 -4.17 27.02 -43.53
CA TYR A 12 -4.11 25.56 -43.40
C TYR A 12 -2.82 25.05 -42.73
N LEU A 13 -1.75 25.84 -42.73
CA LEU A 13 -0.50 25.48 -42.06
C LEU A 13 -0.60 25.62 -40.53
N ALA A 14 -1.38 26.58 -40.04
CA ALA A 14 -1.55 26.83 -38.61
C ALA A 14 -2.35 25.73 -37.87
N MET A 15 -3.36 25.13 -38.52
CA MET A 15 -4.14 24.03 -37.92
C MET A 15 -3.37 22.70 -37.84
N SER A 16 -2.38 22.51 -38.72
CA SER A 16 -1.58 21.28 -38.79
C SER A 16 -0.48 21.24 -37.72
N ILE A 17 0.01 22.41 -37.30
CA ILE A 17 1.03 22.54 -36.25
C ILE A 17 0.40 22.43 -34.85
N ALA A 18 -0.84 22.91 -34.67
CA ALA A 18 -1.52 22.83 -33.38
C ALA A 18 -1.88 21.37 -32.96
N LEU A 19 -2.18 20.48 -33.91
CA LEU A 19 -2.37 19.05 -33.62
C LEU A 19 -1.05 18.29 -33.39
N LEU A 20 0.07 18.74 -33.97
CA LEU A 20 1.37 18.11 -33.77
C LEU A 20 2.02 18.50 -32.42
N CYS A 21 1.70 19.69 -31.90
CA CYS A 21 2.17 20.15 -30.59
C CYS A 21 1.44 19.52 -29.39
N LEU A 22 0.27 18.89 -29.58
CA LEU A 22 -0.41 18.15 -28.50
C LEU A 22 0.24 16.80 -28.17
N PHE A 23 1.16 16.30 -29.01
CA PHE A 23 1.89 15.05 -28.78
C PHE A 23 3.32 15.22 -28.24
N LEU A 24 3.76 16.46 -27.98
CA LEU A 24 5.10 16.78 -27.45
C LEU A 24 5.03 17.49 -26.10
N MET A 25 3.98 17.26 -25.31
CA MET A 25 4.13 17.48 -23.86
C MET A 25 5.02 16.36 -23.34
N PRO A 26 6.19 16.67 -22.71
CA PRO A 26 6.90 15.64 -21.97
C PRO A 26 5.92 15.06 -20.97
N GLN A 27 5.53 13.80 -21.18
CA GLN A 27 4.76 13.08 -20.17
C GLN A 27 5.61 13.16 -18.90
N PRO A 28 5.03 13.61 -17.77
CA PRO A 28 5.74 13.46 -16.51
C PRO A 28 6.05 11.97 -16.42
N THR A 29 7.33 11.61 -16.40
CA THR A 29 7.70 10.29 -15.93
C THR A 29 7.16 10.20 -14.49
N LEU A 30 6.64 9.04 -14.13
CA LEU A 30 6.02 8.72 -12.85
C LEU A 30 6.86 7.61 -12.18
N ALA A 31 6.68 7.36 -10.88
CA ALA A 31 7.25 6.17 -10.24
C ALA A 31 6.86 4.93 -11.04
N ILE A 32 7.78 3.97 -11.19
CA ILE A 32 7.78 3.07 -12.33
C ILE A 32 7.69 3.87 -13.64
N GLN A 33 8.80 3.95 -14.37
CA GLN A 33 8.89 4.75 -15.58
C GLN A 33 7.81 4.33 -16.57
N ASN A 34 6.96 5.29 -16.95
CA ASN A 34 5.84 5.10 -17.86
C ASN A 34 4.87 3.97 -17.42
N GLY A 35 4.75 3.72 -16.12
CA GLY A 35 3.78 2.82 -15.53
C GLY A 35 2.35 3.37 -15.57
N ILE A 36 1.39 2.51 -15.25
CA ILE A 36 -0.04 2.86 -15.20
C ILE A 36 -0.41 3.25 -13.77
N LYS A 37 -1.00 4.43 -13.58
CA LYS A 37 -1.52 4.86 -12.29
C LYS A 37 -2.61 3.91 -11.78
N VAL A 38 -2.48 3.47 -10.53
CA VAL A 38 -3.51 2.72 -9.80
C VAL A 38 -4.60 3.69 -9.35
N ASN A 39 -5.87 3.32 -9.55
CA ASN A 39 -7.02 4.22 -9.34
C ASN A 39 -7.90 3.86 -8.13
N TYR A 40 -7.59 2.79 -7.39
CA TYR A 40 -8.38 2.36 -6.24
C TYR A 40 -7.48 1.75 -5.16
N ALA A 41 -7.73 2.16 -3.91
CA ALA A 41 -6.90 1.82 -2.75
C ALA A 41 -6.83 0.31 -2.46
N SER A 42 -7.89 -0.42 -2.78
CA SER A 42 -8.01 -1.86 -2.54
C SER A 42 -7.32 -2.75 -3.57
N LYS A 43 -6.69 -2.19 -4.63
CA LYS A 43 -6.06 -3.03 -5.67
C LYS A 43 -4.89 -3.83 -5.12
N TYR A 44 -4.04 -3.15 -4.35
CA TYR A 44 -2.81 -3.69 -3.79
C TYR A 44 -2.77 -3.42 -2.29
N PRO A 45 -3.65 -4.07 -1.50
CA PRO A 45 -3.80 -3.81 -0.07
C PRO A 45 -2.57 -4.23 0.76
N PHE A 46 -1.66 -4.95 0.11
CA PHE A 46 -0.37 -5.38 0.66
C PHE A 46 0.77 -4.40 0.37
N TYR A 47 0.59 -3.40 -0.51
CA TYR A 47 1.68 -2.48 -0.84
C TYR A 47 1.99 -1.57 0.36
N VAL A 48 3.28 -1.43 0.64
CA VAL A 48 3.81 -0.61 1.72
C VAL A 48 4.86 0.36 1.16
N ALA A 49 4.75 1.64 1.51
CA ALA A 49 5.73 2.66 1.18
C ALA A 49 6.64 2.94 2.38
N LEU A 50 7.95 2.89 2.16
CA LEU A 50 8.96 3.49 3.02
C LEU A 50 9.27 4.86 2.42
N GLN A 51 8.86 5.94 3.08
CA GLN A 51 8.98 7.29 2.50
C GLN A 51 10.16 8.09 3.04
N TYR A 52 10.60 7.81 4.27
CA TYR A 52 11.66 8.56 4.94
C TYR A 52 12.34 7.69 6.02
N PRO A 53 13.67 7.83 6.24
CA PRO A 53 14.65 8.64 5.51
C PRO A 53 15.11 8.04 4.18
N HIS A 54 14.65 6.84 3.83
CA HIS A 54 14.92 6.18 2.55
C HIS A 54 13.60 5.91 1.83
N LEU A 55 13.57 6.25 0.54
CA LEU A 55 12.43 5.95 -0.34
C LEU A 55 12.57 4.51 -0.85
N CYS A 56 11.62 3.65 -0.52
CA CYS A 56 11.52 2.27 -0.97
C CYS A 56 10.06 1.79 -0.93
N GLY A 57 9.79 0.65 -1.56
CA GLY A 57 8.58 -0.13 -1.39
C GLY A 57 8.76 -1.33 -0.44
N GLY A 58 7.66 -2.04 -0.22
CA GLY A 58 7.59 -3.25 0.58
C GLY A 58 6.24 -3.95 0.40
N SER A 59 6.16 -5.16 0.92
CA SER A 59 4.94 -5.97 0.87
C SER A 59 4.56 -6.48 2.25
N LEU A 60 3.30 -6.28 2.63
CA LEU A 60 2.73 -6.84 3.85
C LEU A 60 2.54 -8.35 3.67
N ILE A 61 3.21 -9.15 4.51
CA ILE A 61 3.11 -10.62 4.49
C ILE A 61 2.37 -11.17 5.72
N SER A 62 2.08 -10.31 6.69
CA SER A 62 1.23 -10.63 7.85
C SER A 62 0.67 -9.35 8.45
N VAL A 63 -0.53 -9.45 9.03
CA VAL A 63 -1.21 -8.40 9.79
C VAL A 63 -1.39 -8.74 11.27
N ASN A 64 -1.05 -9.96 11.68
CA ASN A 64 -1.10 -10.38 13.08
C ASN A 64 0.05 -11.35 13.44
N PRO A 65 1.19 -10.83 13.92
CA PRO A 65 1.57 -9.40 13.97
C PRO A 65 1.88 -8.84 12.57
N PHE A 66 2.05 -7.51 12.47
CA PHE A 66 2.37 -6.87 11.20
C PHE A 66 3.83 -7.10 10.78
N TRP A 67 4.00 -7.70 9.61
CA TRP A 67 5.31 -7.94 9.00
C TRP A 67 5.33 -7.48 7.55
N VAL A 68 6.37 -6.74 7.20
CA VAL A 68 6.63 -6.27 5.83
C VAL A 68 7.94 -6.86 5.34
N VAL A 69 7.94 -7.45 4.14
CA VAL A 69 9.17 -7.83 3.43
C VAL A 69 9.57 -6.72 2.46
N THR A 70 10.87 -6.43 2.39
CA THR A 70 11.47 -5.40 1.53
C THR A 70 12.89 -5.82 1.13
N ALA A 71 13.60 -4.97 0.38
CA ALA A 71 15.01 -5.19 0.06
C ALA A 71 15.92 -4.83 1.24
N ALA A 72 17.03 -5.54 1.39
CA ALA A 72 17.98 -5.28 2.48
C ALA A 72 18.67 -3.93 2.34
N HIS A 73 19.00 -3.52 1.11
CA HIS A 73 19.63 -2.23 0.83
C HIS A 73 18.77 -1.03 1.28
N CYS A 74 17.44 -1.20 1.36
CA CYS A 74 16.53 -0.15 1.83
C CYS A 74 16.69 0.16 3.34
N VAL A 75 17.13 -0.82 4.13
CA VAL A 75 17.10 -0.75 5.61
C VAL A 75 18.45 -1.04 6.27
N LEU A 76 19.49 -1.41 5.51
CA LEU A 76 20.82 -1.70 6.05
C LEU A 76 21.39 -0.55 6.88
N ASN A 77 21.29 0.69 6.41
CA ASN A 77 21.82 1.83 7.16
C ASN A 77 21.12 2.01 8.52
N ALA A 78 19.83 1.69 8.60
CA ALA A 78 19.06 1.74 9.83
C ALA A 78 19.54 0.71 10.85
N THR A 79 20.01 -0.46 10.40
CA THR A 79 20.57 -1.49 11.29
C THR A 79 21.99 -1.17 11.73
N LEU A 80 22.81 -0.57 10.85
CA LEU A 80 24.19 -0.22 11.17
C LEU A 80 24.31 0.97 12.14
N SER A 81 23.39 1.93 12.07
CA SER A 81 23.51 3.20 12.81
C SER A 81 22.93 3.16 14.23
N SER A 82 22.29 2.05 14.64
CA SER A 82 21.31 2.00 15.73
C SER A 82 20.12 2.94 15.46
N ILE A 83 18.89 2.46 15.60
CA ILE A 83 17.70 3.31 15.38
C ILE A 83 17.73 4.43 16.43
N PRO A 84 17.82 5.72 16.03
CA PRO A 84 17.85 6.81 16.99
C PRO A 84 16.50 6.92 17.71
N ASP A 85 16.51 7.43 18.94
CA ASP A 85 15.30 7.71 19.74
C ASP A 85 15.05 9.23 19.73
N PRO A 86 13.93 9.72 19.17
CA PRO A 86 12.79 8.97 18.63
C PRO A 86 13.06 8.33 17.26
N ASN A 87 12.47 7.15 17.03
CA ASN A 87 12.59 6.40 15.77
C ASN A 87 12.05 7.25 14.58
N PRO A 88 12.91 7.67 13.64
CA PRO A 88 12.49 8.49 12.51
C PRO A 88 11.88 7.67 11.37
N TYR A 89 12.05 6.35 11.39
CA TYR A 89 11.59 5.46 10.34
C TYR A 89 10.11 5.09 10.54
N TYR A 90 9.38 5.06 9.42
CA TYR A 90 7.99 4.63 9.39
C TYR A 90 7.65 4.02 8.04
N VAL A 91 6.57 3.23 8.03
CA VAL A 91 5.99 2.68 6.81
C VAL A 91 4.58 3.22 6.64
N CYS A 92 4.11 3.41 5.41
CA CYS A 92 2.76 3.88 5.10
C CYS A 92 2.04 2.88 4.19
N MET A 93 0.76 2.65 4.44
CA MET A 93 -0.06 1.64 3.75
C MET A 93 -1.54 2.05 3.70
N GLY A 94 -2.37 1.26 3.01
CA GLY A 94 -3.83 1.46 3.03
C GLY A 94 -4.39 2.38 1.96
N SER A 95 -3.56 2.95 1.08
CA SER A 95 -4.01 3.71 -0.08
C SER A 95 -2.98 3.76 -1.21
N HIS A 96 -3.49 3.95 -2.42
CA HIS A 96 -2.71 4.25 -3.62
C HIS A 96 -2.32 5.75 -3.71
N ASP A 97 -2.88 6.62 -2.87
CA ASP A 97 -2.51 8.04 -2.74
C ASP A 97 -1.78 8.23 -1.40
N THR A 98 -0.53 8.70 -1.44
CA THR A 98 0.30 8.91 -0.23
C THR A 98 -0.33 9.83 0.81
N SER A 99 -1.18 10.78 0.41
CA SER A 99 -1.89 11.69 1.32
C SER A 99 -3.03 11.02 2.10
N GLN A 100 -3.45 9.82 1.68
CA GLN A 100 -4.52 9.04 2.30
C GLN A 100 -4.00 7.79 3.02
N GLN A 101 -2.69 7.57 3.03
CA GLN A 101 -2.10 6.41 3.68
C GLN A 101 -2.11 6.55 5.21
N GLN A 102 -2.15 5.42 5.88
CA GLN A 102 -1.91 5.31 7.32
C GLN A 102 -0.45 4.94 7.54
N CYS A 103 0.28 5.77 8.27
CA CYS A 103 1.69 5.54 8.56
C CYS A 103 1.87 4.94 9.95
N ALA A 104 2.69 3.90 10.06
CA ALA A 104 2.93 3.10 11.26
C ALA A 104 4.37 3.28 11.76
N THR A 105 4.56 3.24 13.08
CA THR A 105 5.90 3.12 13.68
C THR A 105 6.49 1.73 13.47
N ILE A 106 7.81 1.67 13.40
CA ILE A 106 8.59 0.45 13.19
C ILE A 106 9.18 0.01 14.53
N ARG A 107 9.09 -1.29 14.83
CA ARG A 107 9.71 -1.91 16.00
C ARG A 107 11.14 -2.34 15.72
N ALA A 108 11.37 -3.03 14.60
CA ALA A 108 12.68 -3.58 14.28
C ALA A 108 12.88 -3.78 12.76
N PHE A 109 14.15 -3.86 12.37
CA PHE A 109 14.60 -4.26 11.04
C PHE A 109 15.40 -5.55 11.14
N HIS A 110 15.15 -6.50 10.24
CA HIS A 110 15.86 -7.78 10.18
C HIS A 110 16.42 -7.97 8.77
N VAL A 111 17.68 -7.63 8.59
CA VAL A 111 18.42 -7.84 7.34
C VAL A 111 18.87 -9.29 7.25
N HIS A 112 18.78 -9.92 6.08
CA HIS A 112 19.28 -11.28 5.90
C HIS A 112 20.80 -11.33 6.23
N PRO A 113 21.27 -12.28 7.08
CA PRO A 113 22.63 -12.24 7.62
C PRO A 113 23.73 -12.43 6.56
N LYS A 114 23.39 -12.97 5.39
CA LYS A 114 24.32 -13.11 4.26
C LYS A 114 24.37 -11.88 3.34
N TYR A 115 23.53 -10.87 3.57
CA TYR A 115 23.49 -9.68 2.72
C TYR A 115 24.72 -8.80 2.92
N TYR A 116 25.13 -8.54 4.16
CA TYR A 116 26.22 -7.63 4.47
C TYR A 116 27.26 -8.30 5.34
N ASN A 117 28.52 -8.24 4.92
CA ASN A 117 29.65 -8.70 5.71
C ASN A 117 30.32 -7.50 6.37
N ALA A 118 30.12 -7.35 7.69
CA ALA A 118 30.70 -6.24 8.46
C ALA A 118 32.24 -6.25 8.53
N THR A 119 32.88 -7.39 8.30
CA THR A 119 34.35 -7.51 8.28
C THR A 119 34.94 -7.00 6.98
N THR A 120 34.30 -7.30 5.84
CA THR A 120 34.82 -6.90 4.51
C THR A 120 34.17 -5.64 3.96
N GLY A 121 33.04 -5.21 4.52
CA GLY A 121 32.23 -4.09 4.01
C GLY A 121 31.48 -4.41 2.72
N VAL A 122 31.48 -5.68 2.27
CA VAL A 122 30.90 -6.08 0.98
C VAL A 122 29.43 -6.49 1.16
N THR A 123 28.58 -6.02 0.23
CA THR A 123 27.20 -6.46 0.09
C THR A 123 27.07 -7.61 -0.91
N ASN A 124 26.18 -8.55 -0.62
CA ASN A 124 25.86 -9.70 -1.45
C ASN A 124 24.42 -9.55 -1.95
N VAL A 125 24.30 -9.04 -3.17
CA VAL A 125 23.02 -8.73 -3.81
C VAL A 125 22.10 -9.94 -3.99
N THR A 126 22.65 -11.16 -3.99
CA THR A 126 21.85 -12.40 -4.06
C THR A 126 21.02 -12.66 -2.79
N HIS A 127 21.27 -11.90 -1.71
CA HIS A 127 20.55 -11.99 -0.44
C HIS A 127 19.95 -10.63 -0.05
N ASP A 128 19.62 -9.80 -1.04
CA ASP A 128 19.04 -8.47 -0.83
C ASP A 128 17.56 -8.55 -0.39
N ILE A 129 17.34 -9.05 0.83
CA ILE A 129 16.03 -9.20 1.44
C ILE A 129 16.09 -8.86 2.93
N ALA A 130 15.06 -8.17 3.41
CA ALA A 130 14.88 -7.81 4.80
C ALA A 130 13.41 -7.90 5.23
N LEU A 131 13.20 -7.97 6.54
CA LEU A 131 11.91 -7.83 7.19
C LEU A 131 11.86 -6.56 8.03
N ILE A 132 10.67 -5.96 8.08
CA ILE A 132 10.33 -4.86 8.99
C ILE A 132 9.25 -5.39 9.93
N GLU A 133 9.55 -5.37 11.22
CA GLU A 133 8.58 -5.61 12.27
C GLU A 133 7.85 -4.30 12.56
N VAL A 134 6.55 -4.25 12.30
CA VAL A 134 5.77 -3.02 12.42
C VAL A 134 5.01 -3.02 13.74
N GLU A 135 5.00 -1.88 14.43
CA GLU A 135 4.30 -1.76 15.72
C GLU A 135 2.78 -1.62 15.54
N ALA A 136 2.36 -1.24 14.34
CA ALA A 136 0.98 -0.96 13.94
C ALA A 136 0.33 0.15 14.78
N VAL A 137 1.13 1.06 15.34
CA VAL A 137 0.66 2.30 15.98
C VAL A 137 0.81 3.44 14.97
N ALA A 138 -0.28 4.19 14.76
CA ALA A 138 -0.29 5.29 13.81
C ALA A 138 0.70 6.38 14.24
N ARG A 139 1.60 6.77 13.33
CA ARG A 139 2.66 7.76 13.58
C ARG A 139 2.07 9.08 14.08
N GLY A 140 2.61 9.58 15.19
CA GLY A 140 2.16 10.83 15.82
C GLY A 140 0.78 10.74 16.50
N LYS A 141 0.19 9.53 16.58
CA LYS A 141 -1.08 9.24 17.24
C LYS A 141 -0.91 8.05 18.18
N LYS A 142 -1.90 7.81 19.05
CA LYS A 142 -1.96 6.60 19.90
C LYS A 142 -2.92 5.53 19.37
N SER A 143 -3.51 5.75 18.19
CA SER A 143 -4.46 4.81 17.58
C SER A 143 -3.73 3.68 16.86
N GLN A 144 -4.27 2.48 16.94
CA GLN A 144 -3.77 1.33 16.18
C GLN A 144 -4.22 1.40 14.72
N ILE A 145 -3.37 0.90 13.82
CA ILE A 145 -3.73 0.58 12.44
C ILE A 145 -4.38 -0.79 12.44
N LEU A 146 -5.59 -0.86 11.86
CA LEU A 146 -6.37 -2.07 11.81
C LEU A 146 -6.30 -2.72 10.42
N PRO A 147 -6.21 -4.06 10.34
CA PRO A 147 -6.33 -4.78 9.07
C PRO A 147 -7.71 -4.56 8.44
N GLY A 148 -7.79 -4.68 7.12
CA GLY A 148 -9.05 -4.54 6.40
C GLY A 148 -8.87 -4.68 4.90
N SER A 149 -9.89 -4.34 4.11
CA SER A 149 -9.87 -4.50 2.65
C SER A 149 -8.74 -3.73 1.94
N ASN A 150 -8.23 -2.65 2.55
CA ASN A 150 -7.12 -1.86 2.02
C ASN A 150 -5.76 -2.18 2.69
N ILE A 151 -5.75 -2.99 3.77
CA ILE A 151 -4.55 -3.38 4.51
C ILE A 151 -4.65 -4.87 4.77
N TRP A 152 -4.13 -5.65 3.83
CA TRP A 152 -4.25 -7.11 3.83
C TRP A 152 -2.98 -7.75 3.28
N PRO A 153 -2.48 -8.85 3.87
CA PRO A 153 -1.23 -9.43 3.43
C PRO A 153 -1.36 -10.18 2.11
N ILE A 154 -0.23 -10.33 1.42
CA ILE A 154 -0.09 -11.15 0.21
C ILE A 154 0.61 -12.48 0.55
N PRO A 155 0.10 -13.64 0.08
CA PRO A 155 0.80 -14.91 0.24
C PRO A 155 2.06 -14.96 -0.64
N ILE A 156 3.09 -15.65 -0.16
CA ILE A 156 4.34 -15.88 -0.89
C ILE A 156 4.17 -16.99 -1.90
N TYR A 157 4.67 -16.77 -3.11
CA TYR A 157 4.77 -17.81 -4.11
C TYR A 157 5.91 -18.78 -3.76
N TRP A 158 5.59 -20.06 -3.57
CA TRP A 158 6.55 -21.09 -3.13
C TRP A 158 6.17 -22.46 -3.74
N GLU A 159 7.16 -23.21 -4.21
CA GLU A 159 7.06 -24.61 -4.68
C GLU A 159 6.09 -24.94 -5.83
N LYS A 160 5.29 -23.97 -6.30
CA LYS A 160 4.63 -24.04 -7.60
C LYS A 160 5.72 -23.76 -8.65
N GLY A 161 5.93 -24.66 -9.62
CA GLY A 161 6.85 -24.37 -10.72
C GLY A 161 6.35 -23.13 -11.47
N ILE A 162 7.27 -22.24 -11.88
CA ILE A 162 6.95 -21.12 -12.76
C ILE A 162 7.31 -21.53 -14.17
N ASP A 163 6.35 -21.43 -15.09
CA ASP A 163 6.61 -21.63 -16.50
C ASP A 163 7.64 -20.59 -16.98
N GLU A 164 8.52 -21.00 -17.90
CA GLU A 164 9.65 -20.18 -18.37
C GLU A 164 9.27 -18.77 -18.84
N ILE A 165 8.01 -18.55 -19.23
CA ILE A 165 7.48 -17.23 -19.57
C ILE A 165 6.15 -17.02 -18.84
N THR A 166 6.19 -16.22 -17.78
CA THR A 166 5.01 -15.85 -16.99
C THR A 166 4.88 -14.33 -16.90
N ILE A 167 3.67 -13.80 -17.06
CA ILE A 167 3.43 -12.35 -16.89
C ILE A 167 3.24 -12.02 -15.42
N GLY A 168 4.11 -11.16 -14.90
CA GLY A 168 4.02 -10.57 -13.57
C GLY A 168 3.57 -9.12 -13.61
N VAL A 169 3.33 -8.57 -12.42
CA VAL A 169 3.10 -7.13 -12.22
C VAL A 169 4.03 -6.64 -11.13
N THR A 170 4.73 -5.53 -11.38
CA THR A 170 5.49 -4.79 -10.36
C THR A 170 4.82 -3.45 -10.09
N MET A 171 4.95 -2.93 -8.87
CA MET A 171 4.30 -1.68 -8.45
C MET A 171 5.17 -0.89 -7.47
N GLY A 172 5.07 0.44 -7.54
CA GLY A 172 5.97 1.32 -6.81
C GLY A 172 5.51 2.78 -6.71
N MET A 173 6.08 3.47 -5.73
CA MET A 173 5.91 4.91 -5.44
C MET A 173 7.29 5.58 -5.32
N GLY A 174 8.27 5.14 -6.12
CA GLY A 174 9.60 5.71 -6.21
C GLY A 174 9.63 7.14 -6.73
N TYR A 175 10.77 7.57 -7.28
CA TYR A 175 10.87 8.92 -7.82
C TYR A 175 9.93 9.11 -9.00
N ALA A 176 9.33 10.30 -9.08
CA ALA A 176 8.40 10.60 -10.16
C ALA A 176 9.14 10.59 -11.50
N SER A 177 10.22 11.36 -11.68
CA SER A 177 10.84 11.49 -13.01
C SER A 177 12.36 11.49 -12.99
N LEU A 178 12.95 11.37 -14.19
CA LEU A 178 14.39 11.55 -14.44
C LEU A 178 14.92 12.91 -13.93
N ASN A 179 14.04 13.91 -13.82
CA ASN A 179 14.38 15.29 -13.45
C ASN A 179 13.78 15.72 -12.11
N SER A 180 13.09 14.83 -11.39
CA SER A 180 12.40 15.13 -10.14
C SER A 180 13.00 14.32 -9.00
N THR A 181 13.39 15.03 -7.95
CA THR A 181 13.77 14.44 -6.66
C THR A 181 12.57 14.19 -5.76
N SER A 182 11.36 14.49 -6.22
CA SER A 182 10.12 14.20 -5.48
C SER A 182 9.71 12.75 -5.71
N ALA A 183 9.35 12.08 -4.62
CA ALA A 183 8.64 10.80 -4.67
C ALA A 183 7.28 10.97 -5.35
N GLU A 184 6.83 9.92 -6.01
CA GLU A 184 5.53 9.88 -6.65
C GLU A 184 4.40 9.88 -5.60
N LYS A 185 3.33 10.62 -5.90
CA LYS A 185 2.17 10.72 -5.03
C LYS A 185 1.27 9.48 -5.14
N TYR A 186 1.17 8.90 -6.33
CA TYR A 186 0.27 7.79 -6.60
C TYR A 186 1.01 6.48 -6.87
N LEU A 187 0.42 5.35 -6.47
CA LEU A 187 0.95 4.04 -6.82
C LEU A 187 0.84 3.83 -8.33
N HIS A 188 1.90 3.33 -8.94
CA HIS A 188 1.91 2.91 -10.33
C HIS A 188 2.19 1.42 -10.43
N GLU A 189 1.69 0.81 -11.51
CA GLU A 189 1.92 -0.60 -11.83
C GLU A 189 2.53 -0.74 -13.24
N LEU A 190 3.31 -1.80 -13.43
CA LEU A 190 3.87 -2.18 -14.71
C LEU A 190 3.78 -3.69 -14.88
N LYS A 191 3.28 -4.10 -16.04
CA LYS A 191 3.34 -5.50 -16.47
C LYS A 191 4.76 -5.82 -16.92
N VAL A 192 5.29 -6.92 -16.42
CA VAL A 192 6.63 -7.41 -16.73
C VAL A 192 6.55 -8.87 -17.13
N THR A 193 7.47 -9.31 -17.97
CA THR A 193 7.63 -10.71 -18.32
C THR A 193 8.69 -11.31 -17.42
N VAL A 194 8.37 -12.35 -16.66
CA VAL A 194 9.37 -13.14 -15.94
C VAL A 194 10.14 -13.95 -16.98
N THR A 195 11.43 -13.67 -17.13
CA THR A 195 12.28 -14.24 -18.19
C THR A 195 13.21 -15.32 -17.66
N ALA A 196 13.61 -15.24 -16.39
CA ALA A 196 14.41 -16.26 -15.77
C ALA A 196 14.17 -16.33 -14.26
N ILE A 197 14.01 -17.55 -13.76
CA ILE A 197 14.24 -17.87 -12.36
C ILE A 197 15.43 -18.80 -12.37
N ASN A 198 16.59 -18.23 -12.05
CA ASN A 198 17.84 -18.88 -12.34
C ASN A 198 17.97 -20.16 -11.48
N SER A 199 17.96 -21.35 -12.08
CA SER A 199 18.12 -22.62 -11.36
C SER A 199 19.47 -22.74 -10.65
N THR A 200 20.50 -22.06 -11.15
CA THR A 200 21.82 -21.92 -10.51
C THR A 200 21.89 -20.82 -9.44
N ASN A 201 20.98 -19.83 -9.46
CA ASN A 201 20.84 -18.84 -8.40
C ASN A 201 19.36 -18.54 -8.10
N PRO A 202 18.67 -19.46 -7.41
CA PRO A 202 17.22 -19.38 -7.21
C PRO A 202 16.79 -18.23 -6.30
N SER A 203 17.74 -17.47 -5.75
CA SER A 203 17.44 -16.29 -4.94
C SER A 203 17.12 -15.05 -5.77
N MET A 204 17.31 -15.09 -7.10
CA MET A 204 17.06 -13.96 -8.00
C MET A 204 16.09 -14.35 -9.13
N ILE A 205 15.23 -13.41 -9.47
CA ILE A 205 14.27 -13.47 -10.57
C ILE A 205 14.59 -12.33 -11.52
N GLU A 206 14.73 -12.64 -12.80
CA GLU A 206 14.87 -11.65 -13.85
C GLU A 206 13.52 -11.41 -14.54
N THR A 207 13.25 -10.15 -14.84
CA THR A 207 12.12 -9.77 -15.65
C THR A 207 12.53 -8.80 -16.75
N SER A 208 11.83 -8.84 -17.87
CA SER A 208 11.89 -7.79 -18.90
C SER A 208 10.62 -6.95 -18.90
N SER A 209 10.76 -5.66 -19.23
CA SER A 209 9.64 -4.75 -19.47
C SER A 209 9.81 -4.03 -20.81
N PRO A 210 8.70 -3.58 -21.44
CA PRO A 210 8.77 -2.90 -22.73
C PRO A 210 9.74 -1.71 -22.74
N PRO A 211 10.30 -1.34 -23.91
CA PRO A 211 11.26 -0.26 -24.02
C PRO A 211 10.73 1.06 -23.45
N GLY A 212 11.58 1.79 -22.72
CA GLY A 212 11.21 3.04 -22.06
C GLY A 212 10.28 2.88 -20.85
N THR A 213 10.04 1.65 -20.39
CA THR A 213 9.37 1.36 -19.12
C THR A 213 10.31 0.62 -18.18
N GLY A 214 10.09 0.71 -16.87
CA GLY A 214 10.88 -0.06 -15.91
C GLY A 214 10.72 0.44 -14.48
N VAL A 215 11.31 -0.27 -13.53
CA VAL A 215 11.38 0.21 -12.15
C VAL A 215 12.36 1.39 -12.07
N CYS A 216 12.17 2.23 -11.07
CA CYS A 216 12.97 3.42 -10.81
C CYS A 216 13.60 3.34 -9.41
N HIS A 217 14.58 4.22 -9.13
CA HIS A 217 14.98 4.45 -7.75
C HIS A 217 13.75 4.77 -6.88
N GLY A 218 13.74 4.24 -5.66
CA GLY A 218 12.61 4.35 -4.75
C GLY A 218 11.53 3.27 -4.92
N ASP A 219 11.52 2.52 -6.03
CA ASP A 219 10.66 1.33 -6.19
C ASP A 219 11.30 0.07 -5.57
N SER A 220 12.57 0.14 -5.19
CA SER A 220 13.33 -0.89 -4.48
C SER A 220 12.56 -1.47 -3.29
N GLY A 221 12.58 -2.79 -3.12
CA GLY A 221 11.81 -3.50 -2.10
C GLY A 221 10.33 -3.67 -2.41
N GLY A 222 9.80 -2.98 -3.43
CA GLY A 222 8.44 -3.16 -3.91
C GLY A 222 8.17 -4.56 -4.46
N PRO A 223 6.89 -4.99 -4.53
CA PRO A 223 6.53 -6.34 -4.94
C PRO A 223 6.68 -6.58 -6.45
N LEU A 224 7.12 -7.79 -6.80
CA LEU A 224 6.74 -8.48 -8.04
C LEU A 224 5.69 -9.54 -7.69
N ILE A 225 4.53 -9.47 -8.32
CA ILE A 225 3.43 -10.41 -8.09
C ILE A 225 3.11 -11.24 -9.33
N LEU A 226 2.63 -12.46 -9.09
CA LEU A 226 1.94 -13.27 -10.08
C LEU A 226 0.45 -13.30 -9.74
N ASN A 227 -0.41 -13.15 -10.75
CA ASN A 227 -1.82 -13.46 -10.57
C ASN A 227 -1.97 -14.97 -10.73
N ASP A 228 -2.45 -15.66 -9.69
CA ASP A 228 -2.88 -17.06 -9.83
C ASP A 228 -4.30 -17.10 -10.42
N ASP A 229 -4.64 -18.19 -11.07
CA ASP A 229 -5.98 -18.46 -11.61
C ASP A 229 -7.06 -18.43 -10.51
N SER A 230 -6.65 -18.48 -9.23
CA SER A 230 -7.47 -18.42 -8.02
C SER A 230 -7.81 -17.00 -7.51
N SER A 231 -7.79 -15.97 -8.36
CA SER A 231 -8.22 -14.57 -8.09
C SER A 231 -7.42 -13.73 -7.08
N GLN A 232 -6.53 -14.32 -6.28
CA GLN A 232 -5.63 -13.58 -5.38
C GLN A 232 -4.18 -13.63 -5.91
N PRO A 233 -3.44 -12.50 -5.91
CA PRO A 233 -2.04 -12.50 -6.33
C PRO A 233 -1.14 -13.15 -5.29
N PHE A 234 0.00 -13.67 -5.75
CA PHE A 234 1.08 -14.17 -4.92
C PHE A 234 2.33 -13.31 -5.10
N LEU A 235 3.06 -13.09 -4.01
CA LEU A 235 4.32 -12.37 -4.00
C LEU A 235 5.45 -13.28 -4.47
N LEU A 236 6.01 -12.98 -5.64
CA LEU A 236 7.11 -13.72 -6.24
C LEU A 236 8.47 -13.20 -5.79
N GLY A 237 8.62 -11.89 -5.64
CA GLY A 237 9.88 -11.29 -5.22
C GLY A 237 9.77 -9.82 -4.82
N VAL A 238 10.89 -9.27 -4.39
CA VAL A 238 11.04 -7.85 -4.05
C VAL A 238 12.07 -7.18 -4.97
N THR A 239 11.78 -5.96 -5.45
CA THR A 239 12.65 -5.21 -6.38
C THR A 239 14.04 -5.01 -5.77
N SER A 240 15.09 -5.37 -6.49
CA SER A 240 16.48 -5.30 -5.98
C SER A 240 17.39 -4.46 -6.88
N ILE A 241 17.60 -4.86 -8.13
CA ILE A 241 18.56 -4.21 -9.04
C ILE A 241 17.88 -3.84 -10.36
N ILE A 242 18.27 -2.69 -10.92
CA ILE A 242 17.98 -2.28 -12.30
C ILE A 242 19.21 -2.62 -13.14
N LEU A 243 19.04 -3.37 -14.23
CA LEU A 243 20.12 -3.71 -15.16
C LEU A 243 20.15 -2.72 -16.33
N ASP A 244 21.33 -2.57 -16.94
CA ASP A 244 21.55 -1.78 -18.16
C ASP A 244 21.00 -0.34 -18.06
N ALA A 245 21.16 0.27 -16.89
CA ALA A 245 20.72 1.61 -16.59
C ALA A 245 21.78 2.35 -15.77
N TYR A 246 21.84 3.67 -15.95
CA TYR A 246 22.77 4.54 -15.24
C TYR A 246 22.06 5.74 -14.64
N ASP A 247 22.66 6.30 -13.59
CA ASP A 247 22.23 7.57 -13.03
C ASP A 247 22.97 8.71 -13.76
N PRO A 248 22.27 9.63 -14.46
CA PRO A 248 22.92 10.77 -15.10
C PRO A 248 23.56 11.73 -14.09
N ASP A 249 23.09 11.79 -12.85
CA ASP A 249 23.67 12.58 -11.76
C ASP A 249 23.58 11.80 -10.44
N PRO A 250 24.61 11.01 -10.07
CA PRO A 250 24.60 10.15 -8.89
C PRO A 250 24.50 10.92 -7.56
N THR A 251 24.54 12.26 -7.59
CA THR A 251 24.33 13.11 -6.41
C THR A 251 22.86 13.46 -6.19
N LYS A 252 21.99 13.19 -7.16
CA LYS A 252 20.56 13.45 -7.11
C LYS A 252 19.79 12.15 -7.30
N ALA A 253 19.14 11.70 -6.25
CA ALA A 253 18.25 10.55 -6.36
C ALA A 253 17.04 10.91 -7.27
N THR A 254 17.05 10.38 -8.49
CA THR A 254 16.00 10.49 -9.51
C THR A 254 15.80 9.12 -10.18
N CYS A 255 15.00 9.00 -11.23
CA CYS A 255 14.95 7.75 -12.01
C CYS A 255 16.21 7.55 -12.87
N THR A 256 16.61 6.29 -13.04
CA THR A 256 17.74 5.91 -13.91
C THR A 256 17.40 6.05 -15.39
N VAL A 257 18.41 6.24 -16.24
CA VAL A 257 18.26 6.25 -17.70
C VAL A 257 18.70 4.88 -18.23
N GLN A 258 17.88 4.26 -19.07
CA GLN A 258 18.25 3.02 -19.77
C GLN A 258 19.36 3.30 -20.79
N GLU A 259 20.38 2.45 -20.82
CA GLU A 259 21.49 2.57 -21.77
C GLU A 259 21.01 2.42 -23.22
N ASN A 260 20.03 1.53 -23.46
CA ASN A 260 19.38 1.35 -24.75
C ASN A 260 17.86 1.50 -24.63
N VAL A 261 17.36 2.72 -24.85
CA VAL A 261 15.93 3.08 -24.79
C VAL A 261 15.04 2.35 -25.82
N THR A 262 15.63 1.63 -26.77
CA THR A 262 14.88 0.83 -27.77
C THR A 262 14.84 -0.66 -27.46
N ALA A 263 15.62 -1.11 -26.46
CA ALA A 263 15.58 -2.47 -25.96
C ALA A 263 14.64 -2.60 -24.77
N ASP A 264 14.22 -3.82 -24.49
CA ASP A 264 13.50 -4.12 -23.25
C ASP A 264 14.38 -3.80 -22.04
N ALA A 265 13.76 -3.34 -20.96
CA ALA A 265 14.46 -3.06 -19.72
C ALA A 265 14.50 -4.31 -18.84
N HIS A 266 15.65 -4.59 -18.24
CA HIS A 266 15.83 -5.76 -17.39
C HIS A 266 15.90 -5.37 -15.92
N ASN A 267 15.19 -6.11 -15.08
CA ASN A 267 15.10 -5.86 -13.64
C ASN A 267 15.31 -7.16 -12.88
N ILE A 268 16.01 -7.08 -11.75
CA ILE A 268 16.24 -8.21 -10.85
C ILE A 268 15.43 -8.01 -9.57
N PHE A 269 14.74 -9.09 -9.20
CA PHE A 269 13.99 -9.21 -7.95
C PHE A 269 14.61 -10.30 -7.09
N CYS A 270 14.60 -10.11 -5.78
CA CYS A 270 14.99 -11.11 -4.82
C CYS A 270 13.81 -12.06 -4.54
N SER A 271 13.99 -13.37 -4.72
CA SER A 271 12.94 -14.38 -4.62
C SER A 271 12.46 -14.56 -3.19
N THR A 272 11.24 -14.12 -2.89
CA THR A 272 10.61 -14.29 -1.57
C THR A 272 10.37 -15.76 -1.26
N GLY A 273 10.03 -16.53 -2.30
CA GLY A 273 9.98 -17.99 -2.27
C GLY A 273 11.26 -18.54 -1.69
N TYR A 274 12.41 -18.40 -2.37
CA TYR A 274 13.70 -18.97 -1.93
C TYR A 274 14.04 -18.69 -0.44
N PHE A 275 13.64 -17.53 0.07
CA PHE A 275 13.87 -17.12 1.45
C PHE A 275 12.76 -17.48 2.46
N VAL A 276 11.68 -18.20 2.07
CA VAL A 276 10.51 -18.45 2.94
C VAL A 276 10.89 -19.08 4.28
N ARG A 277 11.89 -19.98 4.31
CA ARG A 277 12.36 -20.61 5.55
C ARG A 277 13.03 -19.60 6.48
N TRP A 278 13.76 -18.63 5.93
CA TRP A 278 14.34 -17.55 6.72
C TRP A 278 13.26 -16.60 7.21
N LEU A 279 12.32 -16.21 6.33
CA LEU A 279 11.18 -15.37 6.69
C LEU A 279 10.36 -16.01 7.82
N SER A 280 10.06 -17.30 7.72
CA SER A 280 9.36 -18.07 8.74
C SER A 280 10.08 -18.07 10.09
N ARG A 281 11.40 -18.29 10.11
CA ARG A 281 12.19 -18.28 11.36
C ARG A 281 12.21 -16.91 12.05
N VAL A 282 12.30 -15.83 11.28
CA VAL A 282 12.37 -14.46 11.85
C VAL A 282 10.99 -14.02 12.35
N THR A 283 9.95 -14.25 11.56
CA THR A 283 8.58 -13.82 11.89
C THR A 283 7.90 -14.69 12.94
N GLY A 284 8.33 -15.94 13.09
CA GLY A 284 7.62 -16.96 13.88
C GLY A 284 6.39 -17.54 13.18
N ILE A 285 6.08 -17.12 11.95
CA ILE A 285 4.96 -17.61 11.15
C ILE A 285 5.42 -18.84 10.38
N SER A 286 4.64 -19.92 10.35
CA SER A 286 5.03 -21.13 9.60
C SER A 286 5.13 -20.84 8.10
N ALA A 287 6.00 -21.57 7.39
CA ALA A 287 6.11 -21.44 5.93
C ALA A 287 4.76 -21.68 5.24
N ASP A 288 3.98 -22.67 5.70
CA ASP A 288 2.64 -22.97 5.19
C ASP A 288 1.70 -21.76 5.32
N GLN A 289 1.74 -21.05 6.44
CA GLN A 289 0.94 -19.83 6.64
C GLN A 289 1.40 -18.65 5.77
N LEU A 290 2.70 -18.56 5.49
CA LEU A 290 3.23 -17.50 4.61
C LEU A 290 2.87 -17.71 3.15
N VAL A 291 2.65 -18.95 2.71
CA VAL A 291 2.36 -19.30 1.31
C VAL A 291 0.88 -19.55 1.05
N THR A 292 0.07 -19.67 2.11
CA THR A 292 -1.37 -19.90 1.99
C THR A 292 -2.12 -18.56 1.91
N PRO A 293 -2.97 -18.37 0.88
CA PRO A 293 -3.94 -17.28 0.82
C PRO A 293 -4.68 -17.07 2.13
N GLN A 294 -4.53 -15.89 2.74
CA GLN A 294 -5.34 -15.53 3.91
C GLN A 294 -6.70 -15.04 3.40
N SER A 295 -7.76 -15.71 3.85
CA SER A 295 -9.13 -15.24 3.63
C SER A 295 -9.23 -13.81 4.15
N LEU A 296 -9.65 -12.87 3.31
CA LEU A 296 -10.04 -11.54 3.76
C LEU A 296 -10.85 -11.70 5.04
N PRO A 297 -10.64 -10.83 6.05
CA PRO A 297 -11.38 -10.94 7.27
C PRO A 297 -12.82 -10.81 6.81
N THR A 298 -13.59 -11.90 6.95
CA THR A 298 -15.02 -11.82 6.72
C THR A 298 -15.44 -10.63 7.55
N ILE A 299 -16.08 -9.64 6.93
CA ILE A 299 -17.02 -8.83 7.67
C ILE A 299 -18.13 -9.84 8.02
N THR A 300 -17.84 -10.72 8.99
CA THR A 300 -18.82 -10.98 10.00
C THR A 300 -19.08 -9.57 10.46
N ASN A 301 -20.19 -8.98 9.98
CA ASN A 301 -20.96 -8.08 10.82
C ASN A 301 -20.78 -8.70 12.20
N PRO A 302 -20.17 -8.00 13.18
CA PRO A 302 -20.07 -8.57 14.50
C PRO A 302 -21.42 -9.19 14.72
N VAL A 303 -21.46 -10.51 14.93
CA VAL A 303 -22.69 -11.08 15.45
C VAL A 303 -22.78 -10.32 16.74
N TYR A 304 -23.56 -9.25 16.67
CA TYR A 304 -23.90 -8.43 17.79
C TYR A 304 -24.74 -9.43 18.55
N GLN A 305 -24.07 -10.23 19.38
CA GLN A 305 -24.66 -10.72 20.60
C GLN A 305 -25.19 -9.43 21.19
N PRO A 306 -26.51 -9.17 21.16
CA PRO A 306 -27.02 -7.95 21.73
C PRO A 306 -26.63 -8.02 23.20
N THR A 307 -25.55 -7.34 23.56
CA THR A 307 -25.22 -7.10 24.95
C THR A 307 -26.31 -6.15 25.37
N THR A 308 -27.38 -6.73 25.91
CA THR A 308 -28.42 -5.96 26.57
C THR A 308 -27.75 -5.38 27.81
N VAL A 309 -27.20 -4.17 27.66
CA VAL A 309 -26.75 -3.40 28.80
C VAL A 309 -28.02 -2.84 29.41
N ILE A 310 -28.54 -3.52 30.43
CA ILE A 310 -29.61 -2.98 31.25
C ILE A 310 -28.96 -1.90 32.12
N VAL A 311 -28.98 -0.65 31.65
CA VAL A 311 -28.63 0.48 32.50
C VAL A 311 -29.87 0.81 33.31
N THR A 312 -29.78 0.65 34.62
CA THR A 312 -30.77 1.17 35.57
C THR A 312 -30.32 2.55 36.05
N ASP A 313 -31.29 3.45 36.26
CA ASP A 313 -31.10 4.79 36.85
C ASP A 313 -30.54 5.91 35.95
N VAL A 314 -31.12 6.07 34.75
CA VAL A 314 -30.72 7.10 33.76
C VAL A 314 -31.54 8.40 33.91
N GLU A 315 -30.89 9.55 34.14
CA GLU A 315 -31.57 10.87 34.20
C GLU A 315 -31.41 11.72 32.93
N THR A 316 -30.25 11.66 32.25
CA THR A 316 -30.03 12.34 30.96
C THR A 316 -29.22 11.47 30.00
N ILE A 317 -29.64 11.48 28.73
CA ILE A 317 -28.96 10.80 27.62
C ILE A 317 -28.35 11.90 26.75
N SER A 318 -27.02 12.01 26.76
CA SER A 318 -26.27 12.96 25.94
C SER A 318 -25.53 12.22 24.83
N TRP A 319 -25.76 12.62 23.58
CA TRP A 319 -25.08 12.05 22.42
C TRP A 319 -23.94 12.97 21.98
N TYR A 320 -22.74 12.43 21.78
CA TYR A 320 -21.65 13.15 21.13
C TYR A 320 -21.18 12.39 19.87
N SER A 321 -21.04 13.13 18.77
CA SER A 321 -20.48 12.60 17.53
C SER A 321 -18.95 12.66 17.62
N ILE A 322 -18.28 11.51 17.44
CA ILE A 322 -16.82 11.43 17.31
C ILE A 322 -16.48 11.11 15.86
N GLY A 323 -16.72 12.08 14.98
CA GLY A 323 -16.29 12.00 13.59
C GLY A 323 -16.95 10.88 12.77
N PRO A 324 -16.45 10.61 11.55
CA PRO A 324 -17.17 9.82 10.54
C PRO A 324 -17.24 8.31 10.80
N SER A 325 -16.71 7.79 11.91
CA SER A 325 -16.58 6.34 12.13
C SER A 325 -16.95 5.84 13.54
N GLY A 326 -17.60 6.64 14.40
CA GLY A 326 -18.05 6.15 15.70
C GLY A 326 -18.98 7.09 16.46
N THR A 327 -19.94 6.51 17.20
CA THR A 327 -20.75 7.20 18.20
C THR A 327 -20.62 6.41 19.51
N GLU A 328 -20.17 7.06 20.59
CA GLU A 328 -20.21 6.49 21.94
C GLU A 328 -21.37 7.09 22.73
N LEU A 329 -21.96 6.28 23.61
CA LEU A 329 -23.02 6.69 24.53
C LEU A 329 -22.45 6.80 25.96
N LEU A 330 -22.49 7.99 26.55
CA LEU A 330 -22.17 8.23 27.96
C LEU A 330 -23.47 8.44 28.74
N VAL A 331 -23.66 7.66 29.80
CA VAL A 331 -24.83 7.72 30.68
C VAL A 331 -24.39 8.17 32.07
N SER A 332 -24.94 9.29 32.56
CA SER A 332 -24.71 9.81 33.91
C SER A 332 -25.94 9.55 34.78
N THR A 333 -25.73 9.04 36.00
CA THR A 333 -26.78 8.55 36.91
C THR A 333 -26.77 9.31 38.23
N THR A 334 -27.95 9.72 38.74
CA THR A 334 -28.09 9.90 40.21
C THR A 334 -29.40 9.42 40.82
N THR A 335 -30.61 9.60 40.27
CA THR A 335 -31.81 9.09 40.97
C THR A 335 -33.09 8.99 40.12
N ARG A 336 -33.30 7.86 39.41
CA ARG A 336 -34.61 7.16 39.20
C ARG A 336 -34.51 6.11 38.09
N THR A 337 -35.09 4.95 38.34
CA THR A 337 -34.88 3.72 37.56
C THR A 337 -35.59 3.73 36.21
N MET A 338 -34.92 4.22 35.17
CA MET A 338 -35.25 3.94 33.77
C MET A 338 -34.38 2.78 33.27
N GLY A 339 -34.97 1.82 32.55
CA GLY A 339 -34.25 0.76 31.83
C GLY A 339 -34.16 1.11 30.36
N VAL A 340 -32.97 1.41 29.85
CA VAL A 340 -32.77 1.77 28.43
C VAL A 340 -32.18 0.57 27.68
N VAL A 341 -32.87 0.09 26.64
CA VAL A 341 -32.34 -0.90 25.69
C VAL A 341 -32.02 -0.16 24.41
N VAL A 342 -30.75 -0.03 24.04
CA VAL A 342 -30.31 0.58 22.79
C VAL A 342 -29.95 -0.50 21.79
N GLU A 343 -30.72 -0.60 20.71
CA GLU A 343 -30.42 -1.49 19.58
C GLU A 343 -29.78 -0.66 18.46
N MET A 344 -28.51 -0.90 18.15
CA MET A 344 -27.79 -0.19 17.09
C MET A 344 -27.73 -1.04 15.83
N THR A 345 -28.29 -0.53 14.73
CA THR A 345 -28.14 -1.15 13.40
C THR A 345 -27.33 -0.24 12.50
N THR A 346 -26.23 -0.73 11.92
CA THR A 346 -25.51 -0.05 10.84
C THR A 346 -25.82 -0.74 9.51
N GLY A 347 -26.41 0.01 8.57
CA GLY A 347 -26.63 -0.42 7.19
C GLY A 347 -25.63 0.24 6.22
N PRO A 348 -25.64 -0.13 4.93
CA PRO A 348 -24.71 0.40 3.91
C PRO A 348 -24.87 1.90 3.59
N PHE A 349 -25.79 2.60 4.25
CA PHE A 349 -25.90 4.05 4.23
C PHE A 349 -25.63 4.58 5.64
N SER A 350 -24.71 5.54 5.75
CA SER A 350 -24.24 6.15 6.99
C SER A 350 -25.41 6.70 7.84
N GLY A 351 -25.85 5.91 8.81
CA GLY A 351 -26.81 6.29 9.84
C GLY A 351 -26.91 5.20 10.91
N ALA A 352 -26.85 5.61 12.18
CA ALA A 352 -27.17 4.75 13.31
C ALA A 352 -28.63 5.01 13.72
N ALA A 353 -29.43 3.95 13.85
CA ALA A 353 -30.76 4.03 14.46
C ALA A 353 -30.66 3.51 15.90
N ALA A 354 -31.38 4.15 16.83
CA ALA A 354 -31.56 3.70 18.19
C ALA A 354 -33.05 3.65 18.51
N ARG A 355 -33.46 2.65 19.29
CA ARG A 355 -34.81 2.55 19.85
C ARG A 355 -34.70 2.65 21.36
N VAL A 356 -35.66 3.31 22.01
CA VAL A 356 -35.73 3.40 23.47
C VAL A 356 -37.00 2.69 23.91
N TRP A 357 -36.88 1.85 24.94
CA TRP A 357 -38.00 1.15 25.55
C TRP A 357 -38.28 1.77 26.92
N ASP A 358 -39.56 2.06 27.18
CA ASP A 358 -40.06 2.46 28.49
C ASP A 358 -41.08 1.42 28.98
N ARG A 359 -41.00 1.07 30.26
CA ARG A 359 -41.79 0.01 30.88
C ARG A 359 -43.24 0.44 31.14
N GLU A 360 -43.51 1.75 31.23
CA GLU A 360 -44.87 2.26 31.43
C GLU A 360 -45.63 2.51 30.11
N SER A 361 -44.93 2.88 29.03
CA SER A 361 -45.55 3.25 27.75
C SER A 361 -45.29 2.28 26.57
N GLY A 362 -44.42 1.28 26.75
CA GLY A 362 -44.04 0.32 25.70
C GLY A 362 -42.95 0.86 24.75
N TRP A 363 -42.78 0.22 23.59
CA TRP A 363 -41.76 0.63 22.61
C TRP A 363 -42.12 1.95 21.93
N GLY A 364 -41.22 2.95 21.99
CA GLY A 364 -41.33 4.18 21.18
C GLY A 364 -41.09 3.95 19.68
N ARG A 365 -41.54 4.90 18.85
CA ARG A 365 -41.37 4.92 17.38
C ARG A 365 -39.89 4.96 16.97
N TRP A 366 -39.58 4.36 15.83
CA TRP A 366 -38.28 4.47 15.16
C TRP A 366 -38.00 5.91 14.72
N GLY A 367 -36.84 6.46 15.10
CA GLY A 367 -36.33 7.72 14.57
C GLY A 367 -35.12 7.48 13.68
N TRP A 368 -35.16 8.00 12.45
CA TRP A 368 -34.02 7.98 11.52
C TRP A 368 -33.32 9.33 11.55
N TRP A 369 -32.00 9.37 11.71
CA TRP A 369 -31.21 10.60 11.64
C TRP A 369 -30.19 10.51 10.50
N VAL A 370 -30.36 11.39 9.50
CA VAL A 370 -29.34 11.69 8.48
C VAL A 370 -28.83 13.09 8.82
N GLY A 371 -27.51 13.22 8.98
CA GLY A 371 -26.88 14.41 9.55
C GLY A 371 -27.27 15.72 8.85
N LEU A 372 -27.93 16.62 9.59
CA LEU A 372 -27.86 18.06 9.40
C LEU A 372 -28.37 18.76 10.66
N MET A 373 -27.66 19.80 11.09
CA MET A 373 -27.90 20.56 12.31
C MET A 373 -29.38 20.97 12.49
N ALA A 374 -29.91 20.80 13.70
CA ALA A 374 -31.03 21.59 14.19
C ALA A 374 -30.95 21.75 15.72
N VAL A 375 -30.86 23.02 16.13
CA VAL A 375 -31.08 23.49 17.50
C VAL A 375 -32.53 23.20 17.88
N VAL A 376 -32.79 22.54 19.01
CA VAL A 376 -34.14 22.46 19.58
C VAL A 376 -34.14 23.26 20.88
N GLY A 377 -34.78 24.43 20.81
CA GLY A 377 -35.22 25.15 22.00
C GLY A 377 -36.41 24.44 22.62
N MET A 378 -36.35 24.23 23.93
CA MET A 378 -37.49 23.85 24.75
C MET A 378 -38.41 25.06 24.97
N VAL A 379 -39.70 24.92 24.67
CA VAL A 379 -40.77 25.65 25.36
C VAL A 379 -41.84 24.62 25.71
N TRP A 380 -42.32 24.76 26.95
CA TRP A 380 -43.07 23.83 27.80
C TRP A 380 -44.34 23.22 27.22
#